data_AF-A0A2D8RWC2-F1
#
_entry.id   AF-A0A2D8RWC2-F1
#
_cell.length_a   1.000
_cell.length_b   1.000
_cell.length_c   1.000
_cell.angle_alpha   90.00
_cell.angle_beta   90.00
_cell.angle_gamma   90.00
#
_symmetry.space_group_name_H-M   'P 1'
#
loop_
_entity.id
_entity.type
_entity.pdbx_description
1 polymer ?
#
loop_
_entity_poly.entity_id
_entity_poly.type
_entity_poly.pdbx_seq_one_letter_code
_entity_poly.pdbx_strand_id
1 'polypeptide(L)'
;MAAGRASEAPHRIWRIKMITTLTTHRSRWFLAPLALCMALMTGIAQTSASTGDDARSFVDDVSERAISIISEKSASKAEMEAEFARLLDETADMDRIAAFALGQYLRTPTPEQKSEYLKLVREFIVKVYVTRLADYNDEKLDILSAKMKGDKQAIVRSEIKFTNGREPVSVDWWLVKDGGDYKIFDVNVVGVWLAQEQRSTFTSVIRNNGGDFNALLSHLRKQIGKAEAGEISDISAAN
;
A
#
# COMPACT_ATOMS: atom_id res chain seq x y z
N MET A 1 15.21 57.45 -10.42
CA MET A 1 16.49 58.00 -10.91
C MET A 1 17.62 57.19 -10.28
N ALA A 2 18.66 56.84 -11.05
CA ALA A 2 19.72 55.82 -10.82
C ALA A 2 19.27 54.38 -11.20
N ALA A 3 19.42 53.90 -12.45
CA ALA A 3 20.63 53.61 -13.24
C ALA A 3 21.57 52.65 -12.47
N GLY A 4 21.67 51.35 -12.77
CA GLY A 4 21.87 50.73 -14.09
C GLY A 4 23.34 50.33 -14.19
N ARG A 5 23.66 49.04 -14.07
CA ARG A 5 25.00 48.52 -14.42
C ARG A 5 24.93 47.05 -14.83
N ALA A 6 24.91 46.85 -16.15
CA ALA A 6 25.16 45.59 -16.82
C ALA A 6 26.68 45.29 -16.82
N SER A 7 27.03 44.01 -16.79
CA SER A 7 28.40 43.50 -16.81
C SER A 7 28.52 42.48 -17.95
N GLU A 8 29.17 42.86 -19.05
CA GLU A 8 29.65 41.93 -20.07
C GLU A 8 31.03 42.33 -20.64
N ALA A 9 31.90 41.30 -20.73
CA ALA A 9 33.01 41.04 -21.68
C ALA A 9 34.24 41.98 -21.68
N PRO A 10 35.41 41.65 -22.31
CA PRO A 10 35.70 40.54 -23.23
C PRO A 10 37.09 39.84 -23.11
N HIS A 11 37.23 38.83 -23.97
CA HIS A 11 38.36 37.98 -24.40
C HIS A 11 39.72 38.64 -24.68
N ARG A 12 40.81 37.85 -24.58
CA ARG A 12 42.06 37.91 -25.43
C ARG A 12 43.04 36.76 -25.09
N ILE A 13 43.16 35.73 -25.95
CA ILE A 13 44.12 35.54 -27.07
C ILE A 13 45.59 35.48 -26.62
N TRP A 14 46.20 34.30 -26.73
CA TRP A 14 47.60 34.15 -27.14
C TRP A 14 47.67 33.38 -28.45
N ARG A 15 48.61 33.83 -29.27
CA ARG A 15 48.78 33.64 -30.71
C ARG A 15 50.18 33.04 -30.90
N ILE A 16 50.49 32.57 -32.13
CA ILE A 16 51.85 32.39 -32.74
C ILE A 16 52.40 30.95 -32.68
N LYS A 17 52.96 30.32 -33.73
CA LYS A 17 53.09 30.53 -35.20
C LYS A 17 53.83 29.29 -35.76
N MET A 18 53.44 28.86 -36.98
CA MET A 18 54.28 28.34 -38.10
C MET A 18 55.15 27.08 -37.84
N ILE A 19 55.58 26.23 -38.78
CA ILE A 19 56.15 26.33 -40.15
C ILE A 19 56.02 24.89 -40.73
N THR A 20 55.41 24.64 -41.90
CA THR A 20 56.05 24.31 -43.22
C THR A 20 57.09 23.17 -43.16
N THR A 21 57.14 22.12 -43.98
CA THR A 21 56.94 21.93 -45.44
C THR A 21 56.76 20.44 -45.79
N LEU A 22 56.15 20.21 -46.96
CA LEU A 22 55.90 18.96 -47.68
C LEU A 22 57.16 18.18 -48.11
N THR A 23 57.05 16.84 -48.28
CA THR A 23 57.38 16.14 -49.56
C THR A 23 56.96 14.66 -49.57
N THR A 24 56.10 14.32 -50.56
CA THR A 24 56.01 13.13 -51.45
C THR A 24 56.74 11.82 -51.09
N HIS A 25 56.20 10.61 -51.29
CA HIS A 25 55.79 10.06 -52.60
C HIS A 25 55.23 8.60 -52.48
N ARG A 26 54.34 8.21 -53.43
CA ARG A 26 54.05 6.84 -53.98
C ARG A 26 53.14 5.91 -53.15
N SER A 27 51.83 5.80 -53.38
CA SER A 27 51.00 5.31 -54.52
C SER A 27 50.55 3.84 -54.38
N ARG A 28 49.22 3.68 -54.40
CA ARG A 28 48.41 2.48 -54.75
C ARG A 28 48.55 1.36 -53.68
N TRP A 29 47.48 0.89 -53.06
CA TRP A 29 46.42 0.11 -53.71
C TRP A 29 45.02 0.46 -53.20
N PHE A 30 44.08 0.41 -54.12
CA PHE A 30 42.64 0.34 -53.88
C PHE A 30 42.29 -0.96 -53.14
N LEU A 31 41.38 -0.90 -52.16
CA LEU A 31 40.20 -1.75 -51.96
C LEU A 31 39.64 -1.55 -50.53
N ALA A 32 38.36 -1.12 -50.45
CA ALA A 32 37.49 -1.01 -49.27
C ALA A 32 37.13 -2.43 -48.70
N PRO A 33 36.42 -2.65 -47.56
CA PRO A 33 35.40 -1.81 -46.89
C PRO A 33 35.51 -1.71 -45.34
N LEU A 34 35.10 -0.59 -44.71
CA LEU A 34 33.79 -0.40 -44.05
C LEU A 34 33.31 -1.60 -43.19
N ALA A 35 33.76 -1.71 -41.94
CA ALA A 35 32.98 -2.30 -40.84
C ALA A 35 33.73 -2.15 -39.50
N LEU A 36 32.96 -2.04 -38.42
CA LEU A 36 33.36 -2.28 -37.02
C LEU A 36 33.78 -1.07 -36.16
N CYS A 37 32.92 -0.06 -36.06
CA CYS A 37 32.97 0.95 -34.99
C CYS A 37 31.69 1.03 -34.13
N MET A 38 30.85 -0.01 -34.07
CA MET A 38 29.55 0.14 -33.38
C MET A 38 29.11 -1.15 -32.68
N ALA A 39 29.54 -1.35 -31.44
CA ALA A 39 28.90 -2.29 -30.50
C ALA A 39 29.36 -2.02 -29.06
N LEU A 40 29.09 -0.82 -28.55
CA LEU A 40 29.12 -0.50 -27.12
C LEU A 40 27.90 0.37 -26.80
N MET A 41 26.71 -0.15 -27.10
CA MET A 41 25.46 0.41 -26.60
C MET A 41 25.04 -0.40 -25.37
N THR A 42 25.51 0.10 -24.23
CA THR A 42 24.72 0.30 -23.00
C THR A 42 23.43 -0.52 -22.88
N GLY A 43 23.51 -1.66 -22.20
CA GLY A 43 22.35 -2.29 -21.59
C GLY A 43 21.87 -1.45 -20.41
N ILE A 44 21.04 -0.44 -20.69
CA ILE A 44 20.23 0.21 -19.66
C ILE A 44 19.13 -0.80 -19.35
N ALA A 45 19.24 -1.50 -18.22
CA ALA A 45 18.15 -2.28 -17.69
C ALA A 45 16.94 -1.35 -17.56
N GLN A 46 15.90 -1.57 -18.36
CA GLN A 46 14.63 -0.87 -18.21
C GLN A 46 14.04 -1.32 -16.88
N THR A 47 14.26 -0.53 -15.84
CA THR A 47 13.45 -0.65 -14.62
C THR A 47 12.05 -0.15 -15.00
N SER A 48 11.19 -1.08 -15.41
CA SER A 48 9.77 -0.79 -15.58
C SER A 48 9.26 -0.33 -14.22
N ALA A 49 9.06 0.97 -14.05
CA ALA A 49 8.29 1.46 -12.91
C ALA A 49 6.93 0.77 -12.98
N SER A 50 6.62 -0.10 -11.99
CA SER A 50 5.35 -0.81 -11.98
C SER A 50 4.23 0.23 -12.01
N THR A 51 3.43 0.22 -13.06
CA THR A 51 2.46 1.27 -13.42
C THR A 51 1.26 1.36 -12.48
N GLY A 52 1.31 0.71 -11.31
CA GLY A 52 0.20 0.57 -10.39
C GLY A 52 -0.84 -0.47 -10.84
N ASP A 53 -0.73 -0.99 -12.06
CA ASP A 53 -1.68 -1.96 -12.63
C ASP A 53 -1.75 -3.25 -11.80
N ASP A 54 -0.60 -3.80 -11.39
CA ASP A 54 -0.57 -4.98 -10.51
C ASP A 54 -1.26 -4.72 -9.16
N ALA A 55 -1.08 -3.52 -8.59
CA ALA A 55 -1.73 -3.13 -7.33
C ALA A 55 -3.25 -2.96 -7.52
N ARG A 56 -3.67 -2.42 -8.68
CA ARG A 56 -5.07 -2.33 -9.08
C ARG A 56 -5.68 -3.71 -9.18
N SER A 57 -5.09 -4.62 -9.95
CA SER A 57 -5.57 -5.99 -10.14
C SER A 57 -5.64 -6.76 -8.83
N PHE A 58 -4.65 -6.58 -7.95
CA PHE A 58 -4.70 -7.16 -6.61
C PHE A 58 -5.93 -6.70 -5.82
N VAL A 59 -6.20 -5.38 -5.76
CA VAL A 59 -7.37 -4.87 -5.03
C VAL A 59 -8.68 -5.30 -5.67
N ASP A 60 -8.73 -5.36 -7.00
CA ASP A 60 -9.89 -5.83 -7.76
C ASP A 60 -10.26 -7.26 -7.32
N ASP A 61 -9.31 -8.20 -7.40
CA ASP A 61 -9.49 -9.60 -6.98
C ASP A 61 -9.92 -9.72 -5.51
N VAL A 62 -9.22 -9.05 -4.61
CA VAL A 62 -9.54 -9.12 -3.17
C VAL A 62 -10.94 -8.57 -2.89
N SER A 63 -11.31 -7.46 -3.54
CA SER A 63 -12.63 -6.84 -3.34
C SER A 63 -13.76 -7.71 -3.90
N GLU A 64 -13.59 -8.32 -5.07
CA GLU A 64 -14.58 -9.23 -5.66
C GLU A 64 -14.78 -10.47 -4.78
N ARG A 65 -13.68 -11.06 -4.30
CA ARG A 65 -13.74 -12.21 -3.37
C ARG A 65 -14.41 -11.84 -2.06
N ALA A 66 -14.08 -10.69 -1.47
CA ALA A 66 -14.71 -10.22 -0.24
C ALA A 66 -16.22 -10.01 -0.41
N ILE A 67 -16.64 -9.31 -1.48
CA ILE A 67 -18.04 -9.07 -1.80
C ILE A 67 -18.76 -10.41 -2.02
N SER A 68 -18.16 -11.36 -2.74
CA SER A 68 -18.74 -12.68 -2.97
C SER A 68 -18.96 -13.46 -1.67
N ILE A 69 -18.06 -13.37 -0.70
CA ILE A 69 -18.20 -14.05 0.59
C ILE A 69 -19.39 -13.48 1.38
N ILE A 70 -19.53 -12.15 1.39
CA ILE A 70 -20.51 -11.46 2.23
C ILE A 70 -21.91 -11.44 1.59
N SER A 71 -22.00 -11.48 0.26
CA SER A 71 -23.27 -11.50 -0.47
C SER A 71 -23.87 -12.90 -0.66
N GLU A 72 -23.21 -13.95 -0.17
CA GLU A 72 -23.68 -15.34 -0.26
C GLU A 72 -24.86 -15.59 0.68
N LYS A 73 -26.08 -15.48 0.13
CA LYS A 73 -27.35 -15.57 0.88
C LYS A 73 -27.58 -16.90 1.57
N SER A 74 -26.91 -17.97 1.12
CA SER A 74 -27.06 -19.31 1.71
C SER A 74 -26.05 -19.62 2.82
N ALA A 75 -24.99 -18.82 2.94
CA ALA A 75 -23.95 -19.04 3.94
C ALA A 75 -24.42 -18.58 5.34
N SER A 76 -24.11 -19.39 6.35
CA SER A 76 -24.20 -18.97 7.74
C SER A 76 -23.13 -17.93 8.07
N LYS A 77 -23.37 -17.14 9.12
CA LYS A 77 -22.36 -16.18 9.63
C LYS A 77 -21.01 -16.85 9.92
N ALA A 78 -21.02 -18.06 10.48
CA ALA A 78 -19.79 -18.79 10.79
C ALA A 78 -19.02 -19.21 9.52
N GLU A 79 -19.71 -19.60 8.46
CA GLU A 79 -19.09 -19.91 7.16
C GLU A 79 -18.49 -18.65 6.53
N MET A 80 -19.22 -17.53 6.55
CA MET A 80 -18.70 -16.24 6.09
C MET A 80 -17.46 -15.81 6.87
N GLU A 81 -17.47 -15.92 8.21
CA GLU A 81 -16.29 -15.65 9.06
C GLU A 81 -15.10 -16.53 8.67
N ALA A 82 -15.31 -17.82 8.40
CA ALA A 82 -14.24 -18.76 8.05
C ALA A 82 -13.64 -18.53 6.65
N GLU A 83 -14.46 -18.18 5.66
CA GLU A 83 -13.98 -17.81 4.32
C GLU A 83 -13.28 -16.45 4.33
N PHE A 84 -13.84 -15.46 5.05
CA PHE A 84 -13.23 -14.14 5.18
C PHE A 84 -11.88 -14.21 5.91
N ALA A 85 -11.76 -15.05 6.95
CA ALA A 85 -10.49 -15.30 7.62
C ALA A 85 -9.41 -15.84 6.65
N ARG A 86 -9.78 -16.81 5.79
CA ARG A 86 -8.87 -17.35 4.76
C ARG A 86 -8.45 -16.29 3.76
N LEU A 87 -9.39 -15.46 3.30
CA LEU A 87 -9.07 -14.34 2.42
C LEU A 87 -8.05 -13.39 3.07
N LEU A 88 -8.22 -13.04 4.35
CA LEU A 88 -7.28 -12.17 5.05
C LEU A 88 -5.90 -12.82 5.24
N ASP A 89 -5.83 -14.11 5.57
CA ASP A 89 -4.54 -14.81 5.68
C ASP A 89 -3.77 -14.82 4.34
N GLU A 90 -4.49 -14.91 3.22
CA GLU A 90 -3.91 -14.87 1.88
C GLU A 90 -3.52 -13.46 1.41
N THR A 91 -4.22 -12.42 1.86
CA THR A 91 -4.17 -11.10 1.19
C THR A 91 -3.70 -9.97 2.10
N ALA A 92 -3.75 -10.14 3.43
CA ALA A 92 -3.32 -9.14 4.39
C ALA A 92 -2.06 -9.58 5.14
N ASP A 93 -1.19 -8.62 5.46
CA ASP A 93 -0.04 -8.86 6.34
C ASP A 93 -0.51 -8.77 7.81
N MET A 94 -1.26 -9.77 8.24
CA MET A 94 -1.94 -9.78 9.54
C MET A 94 -0.98 -9.64 10.72
N ASP A 95 0.22 -10.23 10.63
CA ASP A 95 1.24 -10.12 11.67
C ASP A 95 1.79 -8.69 11.76
N ARG A 96 2.05 -8.04 10.63
CA ARG A 96 2.49 -6.64 10.62
C ARG A 96 1.41 -5.68 11.07
N ILE A 97 0.16 -5.91 10.68
CA ILE A 97 -1.01 -5.12 11.13
C ILE A 97 -1.14 -5.23 12.65
N ALA A 98 -1.11 -6.46 13.19
CA ALA A 98 -1.18 -6.70 14.63
C ALA A 98 -0.01 -6.02 15.37
N ALA A 99 1.21 -6.16 14.86
CA ALA A 99 2.38 -5.49 15.45
C ALA A 99 2.26 -3.95 15.40
N PHE A 100 1.78 -3.40 14.28
CA PHE A 100 1.56 -1.96 14.13
C PHE A 100 0.52 -1.42 15.13
N ALA A 101 -0.58 -2.14 15.32
CA ALA A 101 -1.65 -1.75 16.23
C ALA A 101 -1.19 -1.68 17.70
N LEU A 102 -0.17 -2.42 18.11
CA LEU A 102 0.41 -2.29 19.45
C LEU A 102 1.23 -1.01 19.66
N GLY A 103 1.73 -0.40 18.58
CA GLY A 103 2.54 0.80 18.64
C GLY A 103 3.71 0.69 19.62
N GLN A 104 3.79 1.62 20.58
CA GLN A 104 4.85 1.66 21.58
C GLN A 104 4.84 0.46 22.56
N TYR A 105 3.72 -0.26 22.67
CA TYR A 105 3.56 -1.42 23.55
C TYR A 105 3.92 -2.76 22.89
N LEU A 106 4.48 -2.73 21.68
CA LEU A 106 4.86 -3.93 20.92
C LEU A 106 5.76 -4.90 21.70
N ARG A 107 6.59 -4.37 22.61
CA ARG A 107 7.55 -5.15 23.44
C ARG A 107 7.07 -5.40 24.87
N THR A 108 5.84 -4.99 25.22
CA THR A 108 5.26 -5.14 26.55
C THR A 108 4.77 -6.56 26.89
N PRO A 109 4.08 -7.30 25.99
CA PRO A 109 3.45 -8.56 26.37
C PRO A 109 4.46 -9.68 26.66
N THR A 110 4.11 -10.56 27.59
CA THR A 110 4.78 -11.88 27.73
C THR A 110 4.54 -12.76 26.50
N PRO A 111 5.31 -13.84 26.30
CA PRO A 111 5.07 -14.78 25.20
C PRO A 111 3.63 -15.31 25.15
N GLU A 112 3.05 -15.61 26.32
CA GLU A 112 1.67 -16.11 26.46
C GLU A 112 0.67 -15.02 26.06
N GLN A 113 0.85 -13.80 26.56
CA GLN A 113 0.01 -12.66 26.21
C GLN A 113 0.10 -12.31 24.73
N LYS A 114 1.29 -12.41 24.13
CA LYS A 114 1.50 -12.18 22.70
C LYS A 114 0.77 -13.24 21.87
N SER A 115 0.89 -14.52 22.25
CA SER A 115 0.18 -15.61 21.58
C SER A 115 -1.34 -15.42 21.65
N GLU A 116 -1.85 -15.05 22.82
CA GLU A 116 -3.27 -14.78 22.99
C GLU A 116 -3.74 -13.54 22.21
N TYR A 117 -2.97 -12.46 22.24
CA TYR A 117 -3.24 -11.25 21.47
C TYR A 117 -3.37 -11.55 19.98
N LEU A 118 -2.42 -12.31 19.41
CA LEU A 118 -2.42 -12.66 17.99
C LEU A 118 -3.63 -13.49 17.58
N LYS A 119 -4.17 -14.32 18.49
CA LYS A 119 -5.43 -15.03 18.27
C LYS A 119 -6.61 -14.05 18.31
N LEU A 120 -6.72 -13.28 19.40
CA LEU A 120 -7.85 -12.39 19.64
C LEU A 120 -7.96 -11.28 18.60
N VAL A 121 -6.84 -10.70 18.13
CA VAL A 121 -6.86 -9.62 17.16
C VAL A 121 -7.33 -10.11 15.78
N ARG A 122 -6.92 -11.31 15.36
CA ARG A 122 -7.42 -11.94 14.13
C ARG A 122 -8.93 -12.19 14.22
N GLU A 123 -9.36 -12.80 15.31
CA GLU A 123 -10.77 -13.08 15.57
C GLU A 123 -11.61 -11.80 15.63
N PHE A 124 -11.12 -10.77 16.31
CA PHE A 124 -11.74 -9.45 16.37
C PHE A 124 -11.93 -8.84 14.98
N ILE A 125 -10.88 -8.81 14.15
CA ILE A 125 -10.93 -8.26 12.79
C ILE A 125 -12.01 -9.00 11.98
N VAL A 126 -11.95 -10.33 11.94
CA VAL A 126 -12.90 -11.14 11.15
C VAL A 126 -14.34 -10.88 11.60
N LYS A 127 -14.63 -11.04 12.89
CA LYS A 127 -16.00 -10.93 13.42
C LYS A 127 -16.57 -9.52 13.26
N VAL A 128 -15.77 -8.49 13.51
CA VAL A 128 -16.22 -7.10 13.40
C VAL A 128 -16.51 -6.74 11.96
N TYR A 129 -15.63 -7.08 11.01
CA TYR A 129 -15.82 -6.67 9.62
C TYR A 129 -16.89 -7.50 8.92
N VAL A 130 -17.00 -8.82 9.16
CA VAL A 130 -18.12 -9.61 8.62
C VAL A 130 -19.46 -9.10 9.15
N THR A 131 -19.55 -8.79 10.44
CA THR A 131 -20.80 -8.25 11.01
C THR A 131 -21.14 -6.87 10.44
N ARG A 132 -20.15 -5.99 10.23
CA ARG A 132 -20.36 -4.67 9.63
C ARG A 132 -20.71 -4.71 8.15
N LEU A 133 -20.14 -5.66 7.43
CA LEU A 133 -20.34 -5.79 5.99
C LEU A 133 -21.60 -6.60 5.64
N ALA A 134 -22.24 -7.27 6.61
CA ALA A 134 -23.45 -8.07 6.36
C ALA A 134 -24.59 -7.29 5.68
N ASP A 135 -24.65 -5.97 5.88
CA ASP A 135 -25.66 -5.08 5.26
C ASP A 135 -25.26 -4.59 3.86
N TYR A 136 -24.05 -4.90 3.40
CA TYR A 136 -23.47 -4.48 2.14
C TYR A 136 -23.74 -5.54 1.07
N ASN A 137 -24.96 -5.54 0.54
CA ASN A 137 -25.45 -6.48 -0.48
C ASN A 137 -25.62 -5.77 -1.83
N ASP A 138 -25.28 -6.46 -2.93
CA ASP A 138 -25.50 -6.01 -4.31
C ASP A 138 -24.72 -4.73 -4.71
N GLU A 139 -23.42 -4.73 -4.40
CA GLU A 139 -22.53 -3.58 -4.55
C GLU A 139 -21.34 -3.88 -5.45
N LYS A 140 -20.81 -2.83 -6.08
CA LYS A 140 -19.60 -2.92 -6.87
C LYS A 140 -18.56 -1.95 -6.32
N LEU A 141 -17.33 -2.43 -6.18
CA LEU A 141 -16.17 -1.58 -5.92
C LEU A 141 -15.60 -1.11 -7.27
N ASP A 142 -15.55 0.20 -7.48
CA ASP A 142 -14.92 0.79 -8.66
C ASP A 142 -13.56 1.38 -8.26
N ILE A 143 -12.48 0.89 -8.88
CA ILE A 143 -11.13 1.41 -8.65
C ILE A 143 -10.92 2.71 -9.45
N LEU A 144 -10.67 3.79 -8.72
CA LEU A 144 -10.47 5.14 -9.24
C LEU A 144 -9.02 5.39 -9.67
N SER A 145 -8.05 4.93 -8.89
CA SER A 145 -6.63 5.08 -9.23
C SER A 145 -5.74 4.13 -8.44
N ALA A 146 -4.59 3.76 -8.99
CA ALA A 146 -3.52 3.09 -8.25
C ALA A 146 -2.24 3.91 -8.37
N LYS A 147 -1.59 4.21 -7.25
CA LYS A 147 -0.38 5.04 -7.21
C LYS A 147 0.69 4.39 -6.35
N MET A 148 1.84 4.13 -6.95
CA MET A 148 3.01 3.66 -6.23
C MET A 148 3.52 4.72 -5.23
N LYS A 149 4.01 4.25 -4.07
CA LYS A 149 4.64 5.03 -3.01
C LYS A 149 6.04 4.46 -2.78
N GLY A 150 6.97 4.82 -3.67
CA GLY A 150 8.25 4.12 -3.79
C GLY A 150 8.07 2.71 -4.34
N ASP A 151 9.09 1.86 -4.18
CA ASP A 151 9.15 0.57 -4.90
C ASP A 151 8.33 -0.55 -4.26
N LYS A 152 8.00 -0.41 -2.97
CA LYS A 152 7.43 -1.47 -2.13
C LYS A 152 6.04 -1.17 -1.60
N GLN A 153 5.43 -0.06 -1.99
CA GLN A 153 4.12 0.33 -1.47
C GLN A 153 3.26 0.94 -2.56
N ALA A 154 1.94 0.82 -2.41
CA ALA A 154 0.97 1.45 -3.28
C ALA A 154 -0.24 1.94 -2.47
N ILE A 155 -0.85 3.02 -2.95
CA ILE A 155 -2.19 3.43 -2.52
C ILE A 155 -3.13 3.23 -3.69
N VAL A 156 -4.15 2.39 -3.51
CA VAL A 156 -5.23 2.19 -4.48
C VAL A 156 -6.47 2.87 -3.94
N ARG A 157 -7.08 3.77 -4.72
CA ARG A 157 -8.31 4.47 -4.36
C ARG A 157 -9.48 3.85 -5.05
N SER A 158 -10.58 3.67 -4.34
CA SER A 158 -11.80 3.08 -4.85
C SER A 158 -13.05 3.68 -4.19
N GLU A 159 -14.20 3.36 -4.75
CA GLU A 159 -15.50 3.68 -4.18
C GLU A 159 -16.43 2.48 -4.28
N ILE A 160 -17.20 2.23 -3.22
CA ILE A 160 -18.31 1.28 -3.23
C ILE A 160 -19.54 2.02 -3.76
N LYS A 161 -20.12 1.54 -4.86
CA LYS A 161 -21.35 2.07 -5.43
C LYS A 161 -22.54 1.19 -5.05
N PHE A 162 -23.60 1.85 -4.62
CA PHE A 162 -24.84 1.21 -4.23
C PHE A 162 -25.90 1.35 -5.32
N THR A 163 -26.55 0.25 -5.65
CA THR A 163 -27.62 0.22 -6.65
C THR A 163 -28.90 0.93 -6.19
N ASN A 164 -29.04 1.15 -4.88
CA ASN A 164 -30.19 1.80 -4.25
C ASN A 164 -30.09 3.34 -4.17
N GLY A 165 -29.05 3.95 -4.77
CA GLY A 165 -28.88 5.41 -4.79
C GLY A 165 -28.31 6.03 -3.51
N ARG A 166 -27.81 5.21 -2.55
CA ARG A 166 -26.97 5.73 -1.45
C ARG A 166 -25.71 6.39 -2.01
N GLU A 167 -25.20 7.38 -1.30
CA GLU A 167 -23.94 8.04 -1.64
C GLU A 167 -22.79 7.00 -1.66
N PRO A 168 -21.90 7.02 -2.67
CA PRO A 168 -20.77 6.10 -2.71
C PRO A 168 -19.87 6.21 -1.48
N VAL A 169 -19.37 5.07 -1.00
CA VAL A 169 -18.44 5.03 0.13
C VAL A 169 -17.02 4.95 -0.39
N SER A 170 -16.19 5.96 -0.07
CA SER A 170 -14.78 5.96 -0.43
C SER A 170 -13.99 4.92 0.37
N VAL A 171 -13.21 4.11 -0.34
CA VAL A 171 -12.30 3.11 0.22
C VAL A 171 -10.92 3.25 -0.41
N ASP A 172 -9.90 3.55 0.40
CA ASP A 172 -8.51 3.55 -0.05
C ASP A 172 -7.76 2.36 0.56
N TRP A 173 -6.86 1.75 -0.20
CA TRP A 173 -6.11 0.56 0.20
C TRP A 173 -4.62 0.91 0.25
N TRP A 174 -3.99 0.69 1.40
CA TRP A 174 -2.54 0.77 1.53
C TRP A 174 -1.95 -0.62 1.41
N LEU A 175 -1.24 -0.84 0.31
CA LEU A 175 -0.56 -2.09 0.03
C LEU A 175 0.94 -1.98 0.32
N VAL A 176 1.51 -3.09 0.78
CA VAL A 176 2.95 -3.30 0.92
C VAL A 176 3.36 -4.52 0.11
N LYS A 177 4.58 -4.53 -0.44
CA LYS A 177 5.15 -5.73 -1.06
C LYS A 177 5.86 -6.57 -0.01
N ASP A 178 5.51 -7.85 0.07
CA ASP A 178 6.22 -8.89 0.81
C ASP A 178 6.64 -10.01 -0.14
N GLY A 179 7.91 -10.37 -0.17
CA GLY A 179 8.45 -11.35 -1.13
C GLY A 179 8.33 -10.99 -2.62
N GLY A 180 7.73 -9.85 -2.97
CA GLY A 180 7.41 -9.45 -4.35
C GLY A 180 5.90 -9.27 -4.59
N ASP A 181 5.08 -9.91 -3.77
CA ASP A 181 3.62 -9.90 -3.86
C ASP A 181 3.01 -8.81 -2.99
N TYR A 182 1.86 -8.28 -3.39
CA TYR A 182 1.14 -7.31 -2.57
C TYR A 182 0.43 -7.97 -1.39
N LYS A 183 0.45 -7.27 -0.27
CA LYS A 183 -0.38 -7.53 0.90
C LYS A 183 -1.04 -6.23 1.34
N ILE A 184 -2.27 -6.34 1.84
CA ILE A 184 -2.96 -5.23 2.49
C ILE A 184 -2.26 -4.96 3.82
N PHE A 185 -1.91 -3.69 4.03
CA PHE A 185 -1.40 -3.19 5.30
C PHE A 185 -2.43 -2.33 6.03
N ASP A 186 -3.23 -1.54 5.30
CA ASP A 186 -4.32 -0.78 5.90
C ASP A 186 -5.42 -0.49 4.87
N VAL A 187 -6.62 -0.24 5.35
CA VAL A 187 -7.77 0.19 4.57
C VAL A 187 -8.32 1.46 5.19
N ASN A 188 -8.59 2.44 4.35
CA ASN A 188 -9.27 3.68 4.69
C ASN A 188 -10.74 3.55 4.33
N VAL A 189 -11.64 3.84 5.25
CA VAL A 189 -13.07 3.94 4.97
C VAL A 189 -13.54 5.32 5.39
N VAL A 190 -14.05 6.11 4.45
CA VAL A 190 -14.57 7.48 4.70
C VAL A 190 -13.55 8.35 5.46
N GLY A 191 -12.29 8.31 5.04
CA GLY A 191 -11.21 9.11 5.62
C GLY A 191 -10.52 8.49 6.84
N VAL A 192 -11.02 7.38 7.39
CA VAL A 192 -10.45 6.74 8.57
C VAL A 192 -9.61 5.51 8.18
N TRP A 193 -8.30 5.59 8.40
CA TRP A 193 -7.38 4.45 8.27
C TRP A 193 -7.56 3.50 9.46
N LEU A 194 -8.04 2.28 9.18
CA LEU A 194 -8.54 1.36 10.20
C LEU A 194 -7.44 0.86 11.13
N ALA A 195 -6.29 0.44 10.61
CA ALA A 195 -5.17 -0.01 11.45
C ALA A 195 -4.61 1.13 12.31
N GLN A 196 -4.58 2.35 11.76
CA GLN A 196 -4.18 3.55 12.51
C GLN A 196 -5.18 3.90 13.63
N GLU A 197 -6.48 3.74 13.40
CA GLU A 197 -7.50 3.92 14.42
C GLU A 197 -7.40 2.84 15.51
N GLN A 198 -7.23 1.57 15.13
CA GLN A 198 -7.00 0.49 16.10
C GLN A 198 -5.74 0.72 16.93
N ARG A 199 -4.67 1.25 16.33
CA ARG A 199 -3.47 1.64 17.07
C ARG A 199 -3.77 2.70 18.14
N SER A 200 -4.51 3.74 17.78
CA SER A 200 -4.93 4.79 18.73
C SER A 200 -5.78 4.22 19.87
N THR A 201 -6.73 3.34 19.54
CA THR A 201 -7.59 2.66 20.51
C THR A 201 -6.79 1.76 21.44
N PHE A 202 -5.97 0.84 20.92
CA PHE A 202 -5.25 -0.15 21.71
C PHE A 202 -4.21 0.51 22.62
N THR A 203 -3.45 1.47 22.11
CA THR A 203 -2.48 2.22 22.91
C THR A 203 -3.17 3.02 24.01
N SER A 204 -4.36 3.58 23.75
CA SER A 204 -5.16 4.27 24.76
C SER A 204 -5.71 3.33 25.83
N VAL A 205 -6.20 2.14 25.44
CA VAL A 205 -6.66 1.12 26.39
C VAL A 205 -5.53 0.74 27.34
N ILE A 206 -4.35 0.40 26.81
CA ILE A 206 -3.20 0.01 27.65
C ILE A 206 -2.77 1.18 28.55
N ARG A 207 -2.63 2.39 27.99
CA ARG A 207 -2.21 3.58 28.75
C ARG A 207 -3.17 3.92 29.88
N ASN A 208 -4.47 3.92 29.61
CA ASN A 208 -5.49 4.29 30.59
C ASN A 208 -5.63 3.23 31.71
N ASN A 209 -5.07 2.04 31.51
CA ASN A 209 -5.00 0.97 32.51
C ASN A 209 -3.56 0.79 33.04
N GLY A 210 -2.78 1.88 33.12
CA GLY A 210 -1.47 1.88 33.77
C GLY A 210 -0.39 1.06 33.08
N GLY A 211 -0.56 0.74 31.79
CA GLY A 211 0.37 -0.12 31.06
C GLY A 211 0.01 -1.61 31.10
N ASP A 212 -1.10 -2.00 31.73
CA ASP A 212 -1.52 -3.41 31.79
C ASP A 212 -1.98 -3.93 30.42
N PHE A 213 -1.22 -4.87 29.87
CA PHE A 213 -1.54 -5.51 28.60
C PHE A 213 -2.80 -6.39 28.68
N ASN A 214 -3.14 -6.93 29.86
CA ASN A 214 -4.37 -7.71 30.04
C ASN A 214 -5.64 -6.87 29.82
N ALA A 215 -5.55 -5.54 30.00
CA ALA A 215 -6.63 -4.64 29.67
C ALA A 215 -6.95 -4.65 28.17
N LEU A 216 -5.93 -4.73 27.30
CA LEU A 216 -6.12 -4.89 25.86
C LEU A 216 -6.75 -6.24 25.50
N LEU A 217 -6.26 -7.33 26.10
CA LEU A 217 -6.84 -8.67 25.87
C LEU A 217 -8.31 -8.70 26.27
N SER A 218 -8.65 -8.11 27.41
CA SER A 218 -10.02 -8.01 27.91
C SER A 218 -10.88 -7.12 27.01
N HIS A 219 -10.33 -6.03 26.50
CA HIS A 219 -11.00 -5.18 25.51
C HIS A 219 -11.34 -5.95 24.23
N LEU A 220 -10.38 -6.71 23.67
CA LEU A 220 -10.61 -7.51 22.46
C LEU A 220 -11.72 -8.55 22.66
N ARG A 221 -11.67 -9.33 23.76
CA ARG A 221 -12.74 -10.30 24.09
C ARG A 221 -14.12 -9.64 24.19
N LYS A 222 -14.19 -8.45 24.78
CA LYS A 222 -15.44 -7.67 24.87
C LYS A 222 -15.96 -7.26 23.48
N GLN A 223 -15.08 -6.79 22.60
CA GLN A 223 -15.49 -6.40 21.24
C GLN A 223 -15.93 -7.59 20.40
N ILE A 224 -15.25 -8.74 20.55
CA ILE A 224 -15.64 -10.01 19.92
C ILE A 224 -17.07 -10.39 20.37
N GLY A 225 -17.34 -10.41 21.68
CA GLY A 225 -18.68 -10.74 22.18
C GLY A 225 -19.77 -9.77 21.69
N LYS A 226 -19.45 -8.49 21.54
CA LYS A 226 -20.36 -7.51 20.93
C LYS A 226 -20.62 -7.80 19.45
N ALA A 227 -19.58 -8.12 18.68
CA ALA A 227 -19.73 -8.47 17.27
C ALA A 227 -20.59 -9.73 17.07
N GLU A 228 -20.46 -10.70 17.96
CA GLU A 228 -21.29 -11.90 17.97
C GLU A 228 -22.76 -11.58 18.27
N ALA A 229 -23.00 -10.65 19.20
CA ALA A 229 -24.34 -10.16 19.52
C ALA A 229 -24.92 -9.17 18.48
N GLY A 230 -24.15 -8.75 17.48
CA GLY A 230 -24.56 -7.72 16.50
C GLY A 230 -24.55 -6.29 17.05
N GLU A 231 -23.92 -6.05 18.21
CA GLU A 231 -23.89 -4.76 18.92
C GLU A 231 -22.65 -3.92 18.57
N ILE A 232 -22.35 -3.76 17.27
CA ILE A 232 -21.20 -2.97 16.84
C ILE A 232 -21.65 -1.52 16.63
N SER A 233 -21.01 -0.57 17.33
CA SER A 233 -21.23 0.86 17.09
C SER A 233 -20.71 1.25 15.71
N ASP A 234 -21.54 1.95 14.94
CA ASP A 234 -21.20 2.48 13.63
C ASP A 234 -20.00 3.42 13.70
N ILE A 235 -19.06 3.26 12.75
CA ILE A 235 -17.95 4.21 12.55
C ILE A 235 -18.50 5.58 12.08
N SER A 236 -19.75 5.64 11.59
CA SER A 236 -20.41 6.89 11.20
C SER A 236 -20.75 7.82 12.37
N ALA A 237 -20.74 7.34 13.62
CA ALA A 237 -21.00 8.18 14.80
C ALA A 237 -19.78 9.03 15.23
N ALA A 238 -18.65 8.92 14.53
CA ALA A 238 -17.49 9.76 14.70
C ALA A 238 -17.36 10.75 13.54
N ASN A 239 -18.33 11.67 13.43
CA ASN A 239 -18.17 13.04 12.94
C ASN A 239 -19.41 13.89 13.28
#